data_AF-A0A241WBQ1-F1
#
_entry.id   AF-A0A241WBQ1-F1
#
_cell.length_a   1.000
_cell.length_b   1.000
_cell.length_c   1.000
_cell.angle_alpha   90.00
_cell.angle_beta   90.00
_cell.angle_gamma   90.00
#
_symmetry.space_group_name_H-M   'P 1'
#
loop_
_entity.id
_entity.type
_entity.pdbx_description
1 polymer ?
#
loop_
_entity_poly.entity_id
_entity_poly.type
_entity_poly.pdbx_seq_one_letter_code
_entity_poly.pdbx_strand_id
1 'polypeptide(L)'
;MSLELDFLLQPISAETPCGTDCSFSNEFHAIKKAKTQDDPALAQGDWVLEPKQADWAFIHTKSITLLTEKTKDIRIFSWLLESWTHLHGFEGVSKALELLQRSLADYWMQLHPQIEEDDLDQRIGLLQGYIHLLPNLLKSIPIVSMQHAFTLTHYESMLHQQNLKLKSGTESEESYATPFAYDLEQFEQALFNTSKSIQYQNYQKFCDALNQWQLLKNILDSLMGLDAPSFASIDSQLETIHLSLKKIYKADAFTNSASMLSATSEEHSPQPHELLVTPSLPSIYNQQPFQPQPQNHLENREQAMRLMQEVSDYFQINEPHSPVSYMLQKTIKWSQMPLHEWLTEVLKNERPIENMQELLGVQSRAHGSNNETNSDW
;
A
#
# COMPACT_ATOMS: atom_id res chain seq x y z
N MET A 1 5.23 -8.41 -23.04
CA MET A 1 4.18 -7.81 -23.89
C MET A 1 3.56 -6.72 -23.05
N SER A 2 3.65 -5.46 -23.47
CA SER A 2 3.04 -4.33 -22.74
C SER A 2 1.52 -4.44 -22.88
N LEU A 3 0.77 -4.19 -21.81
CA LEU A 3 -0.69 -4.05 -21.88
C LEU A 3 -1.03 -2.72 -22.56
N GLU A 4 -1.25 -2.76 -23.87
CA GLU A 4 -1.67 -1.58 -24.65
C GLU A 4 -3.15 -1.25 -24.36
N LEU A 5 -3.46 0.03 -24.13
CA LEU A 5 -4.81 0.46 -23.75
C LEU A 5 -5.56 1.20 -24.86
N ASP A 6 -4.85 1.76 -25.83
CA ASP A 6 -5.45 2.72 -26.77
C ASP A 6 -6.59 2.12 -27.60
N PHE A 7 -6.47 0.84 -27.97
CA PHE A 7 -7.51 0.12 -28.71
C PHE A 7 -8.73 -0.19 -27.83
N LEU A 8 -8.56 -0.35 -26.51
CA LEU A 8 -9.65 -0.57 -25.55
C LEU A 8 -10.41 0.72 -25.22
N LEU A 9 -9.81 1.87 -25.47
CA LEU A 9 -10.40 3.19 -25.23
C LEU A 9 -11.11 3.76 -26.45
N GLN A 10 -10.94 3.15 -27.63
CA GLN A 10 -11.67 3.57 -28.83
C GLN A 10 -13.18 3.36 -28.65
N PRO A 11 -14.03 4.26 -29.20
CA PRO A 11 -15.46 4.08 -29.19
C PRO A 11 -15.86 2.83 -30.00
N ILE A 12 -16.95 2.15 -29.61
CA ILE A 12 -17.48 0.99 -30.35
C ILE A 12 -17.96 1.40 -31.74
N SER A 13 -18.65 2.53 -31.84
CA SER A 13 -19.09 3.16 -33.09
C SER A 13 -19.25 4.67 -32.91
N ALA A 14 -19.39 5.41 -34.00
CA ALA A 14 -19.57 6.87 -33.94
C ALA A 14 -20.92 7.26 -33.31
N GLU A 15 -21.97 6.47 -33.58
CA GLU A 15 -23.34 6.72 -33.11
C GLU A 15 -23.57 6.20 -31.70
N THR A 16 -22.93 5.08 -31.34
CA THR A 16 -23.01 4.46 -30.02
C THR A 16 -21.61 4.17 -29.46
N PRO A 17 -20.91 5.18 -28.91
CA PRO A 17 -19.53 5.03 -28.42
C PRO A 17 -19.36 3.93 -27.37
N CYS A 18 -20.36 3.71 -26.52
CA CYS A 18 -20.36 2.64 -25.50
C CYS A 18 -21.07 1.35 -25.93
N GLY A 19 -21.57 1.27 -27.16
CA GLY A 19 -22.31 0.11 -27.66
C GLY A 19 -23.57 -0.20 -26.84
N THR A 20 -23.89 -1.49 -26.69
CA THR A 20 -25.16 -1.96 -26.11
C THR A 20 -24.98 -2.60 -24.73
N ASP A 21 -26.03 -2.59 -23.89
CA ASP A 21 -26.00 -3.37 -22.65
C ASP A 21 -25.96 -4.88 -22.96
N CYS A 22 -24.96 -5.56 -22.40
CA CYS A 22 -24.71 -6.98 -22.56
C CYS A 22 -25.10 -7.81 -21.33
N SER A 23 -25.86 -7.25 -20.38
CA SER A 23 -26.28 -7.88 -19.11
C SER A 23 -26.77 -9.34 -19.25
N PHE A 24 -27.56 -9.62 -20.30
CA PHE A 24 -28.17 -10.92 -20.57
C PHE A 24 -27.49 -11.70 -21.70
N SER A 25 -26.31 -11.26 -22.13
CA SER A 25 -25.56 -11.92 -23.20
C SER A 25 -24.94 -13.24 -22.73
N ASN A 26 -24.80 -14.20 -23.65
CA ASN A 26 -24.12 -15.46 -23.38
C ASN A 26 -22.66 -15.24 -22.96
N GLU A 27 -22.03 -14.18 -23.47
CA GLU A 27 -20.67 -13.77 -23.15
C GLU A 27 -20.53 -13.36 -21.68
N PHE A 28 -21.44 -12.53 -21.15
CA PHE A 28 -21.46 -12.17 -19.72
C PHE A 28 -21.68 -13.40 -18.83
N HIS A 29 -22.60 -14.29 -19.23
CA HIS A 29 -22.80 -15.56 -18.52
C HIS A 29 -21.56 -16.44 -18.53
N ALA A 30 -20.86 -16.52 -19.66
CA ALA A 30 -19.63 -17.30 -19.79
C ALA A 30 -18.50 -16.75 -18.90
N ILE A 31 -18.31 -15.43 -18.84
CA ILE A 31 -17.32 -14.80 -17.96
C ILE A 31 -17.65 -15.08 -16.49
N LYS A 32 -18.91 -14.89 -16.07
CA LYS A 32 -19.35 -15.19 -14.69
C LYS A 32 -19.10 -16.66 -14.32
N LYS A 33 -19.36 -17.59 -15.24
CA LYS A 33 -19.11 -19.02 -15.05
C LYS A 33 -17.61 -19.35 -14.99
N ALA A 34 -16.79 -18.68 -15.79
CA ALA A 34 -15.34 -18.85 -15.82
C ALA A 34 -14.66 -18.30 -14.56
N LYS A 35 -15.26 -17.30 -13.90
CA LYS A 35 -14.79 -16.75 -12.63
C LYS A 35 -15.07 -17.64 -11.42
N THR A 36 -16.04 -18.56 -11.52
CA THR A 36 -16.37 -19.44 -10.40
C THR A 36 -15.20 -20.37 -10.08
N GLN A 37 -14.69 -20.26 -8.86
CA GLN A 37 -13.72 -21.16 -8.27
C GLN A 37 -14.34 -21.91 -7.10
N ASP A 38 -13.97 -23.17 -6.91
CA ASP A 38 -14.37 -23.93 -5.73
C ASP A 38 -13.52 -23.51 -4.52
N ASP A 39 -14.12 -23.47 -3.33
CA ASP A 39 -13.41 -23.17 -2.08
C ASP A 39 -12.50 -24.36 -1.70
N PRO A 40 -11.17 -24.17 -1.65
CA PRO A 40 -10.24 -25.24 -1.25
C PRO A 40 -10.42 -25.71 0.19
N ALA A 41 -11.06 -24.91 1.06
CA ALA A 41 -11.30 -25.25 2.46
C ALA A 41 -12.53 -26.15 2.67
N LEU A 42 -13.37 -26.35 1.64
CA LEU A 42 -14.51 -27.27 1.73
C LEU A 42 -14.04 -28.71 1.60
N ALA A 43 -14.41 -29.54 2.57
CA ALA A 43 -14.19 -30.99 2.49
C ALA A 43 -14.96 -31.55 1.29
N GLN A 44 -14.23 -31.85 0.21
CA GLN A 44 -14.72 -32.76 -0.82
C GLN A 44 -14.86 -34.12 -0.13
N GLY A 45 -16.08 -34.67 -0.06
CA GLY A 45 -16.30 -36.01 0.51
C GLY A 45 -15.57 -37.10 -0.28
N ASP A 46 -16.08 -38.34 -0.28
CA ASP A 46 -15.43 -39.47 -0.96
C ASP A 46 -15.29 -39.35 -2.50
N TRP A 47 -15.74 -38.24 -3.09
CA TRP A 47 -15.58 -37.89 -4.50
C TRP A 47 -14.61 -36.71 -4.63
N VAL A 48 -13.32 -37.02 -4.80
CA VAL A 48 -12.27 -36.01 -5.07
C VAL A 48 -12.35 -35.60 -6.54
N LEU A 49 -13.03 -34.50 -6.82
CA LEU A 49 -12.95 -33.82 -8.12
C LEU A 49 -11.86 -32.76 -8.02
N GLU A 50 -11.07 -32.54 -9.09
CA GLU A 50 -10.15 -31.40 -9.10
C GLU A 50 -10.95 -30.11 -8.87
N PRO A 51 -10.59 -29.28 -7.86
CA PRO A 51 -11.34 -28.09 -7.53
C PRO A 51 -11.35 -27.16 -8.72
N LYS A 52 -12.54 -26.69 -9.10
CA LYS A 52 -12.70 -25.77 -10.22
C LYS A 52 -11.88 -24.52 -9.97
N GLN A 53 -10.95 -24.21 -10.86
CA GLN A 53 -10.18 -22.97 -10.84
C GLN A 53 -10.79 -21.95 -11.81
N ALA A 54 -10.62 -20.67 -11.50
CA ALA A 54 -11.02 -19.61 -12.40
C ALA A 54 -10.13 -19.59 -13.65
N ASP A 55 -10.75 -19.41 -14.82
CA ASP A 55 -10.02 -19.30 -16.10
C ASP A 55 -9.73 -17.83 -16.43
N TRP A 56 -8.65 -17.30 -15.85
CA TRP A 56 -8.25 -15.91 -16.01
C TRP A 56 -7.91 -15.54 -17.46
N ALA A 57 -7.35 -16.48 -18.24
CA ALA A 57 -7.02 -16.25 -19.65
C ALA A 57 -8.28 -16.13 -20.51
N PHE A 58 -9.30 -16.95 -20.24
CA PHE A 58 -10.61 -16.83 -20.87
C PHE A 58 -11.29 -15.52 -20.51
N ILE A 59 -11.29 -15.14 -19.21
CA ILE A 59 -11.88 -13.89 -18.74
C ILE A 59 -11.21 -12.70 -19.42
N HIS A 60 -9.87 -12.67 -19.46
CA HIS A 60 -9.09 -11.67 -20.19
C HIS A 60 -9.57 -11.57 -21.65
N THR A 61 -9.50 -12.67 -22.38
CA THR A 61 -9.78 -12.69 -23.83
C THR A 61 -11.20 -12.20 -24.13
N LYS A 62 -12.20 -12.71 -23.40
CA LYS A 62 -13.60 -12.32 -23.61
C LYS A 62 -13.88 -10.88 -23.22
N SER A 63 -13.27 -10.40 -22.14
CA SER A 63 -13.45 -9.02 -21.70
C SER A 63 -12.87 -8.03 -22.71
N ILE A 64 -11.69 -8.34 -23.27
CA ILE A 64 -11.08 -7.56 -24.35
C ILE A 64 -12.01 -7.51 -25.57
N THR A 65 -12.48 -8.66 -26.06
CA THR A 65 -13.41 -8.72 -27.20
C THR A 65 -14.68 -7.89 -26.96
N LEU A 66 -15.27 -7.98 -25.77
CA LEU A 66 -16.47 -7.21 -25.44
C LEU A 66 -16.20 -5.70 -25.45
N LEU A 67 -15.09 -5.27 -24.83
CA LEU A 67 -14.71 -3.85 -24.78
C LEU A 67 -14.35 -3.28 -26.15
N THR A 68 -13.87 -4.08 -27.09
CA THR A 68 -13.53 -3.60 -28.43
C THR A 68 -14.68 -3.65 -29.41
N GLU A 69 -15.60 -4.61 -29.26
CA GLU A 69 -16.59 -4.90 -30.32
C GLU A 69 -18.04 -4.62 -29.93
N LYS A 70 -18.39 -4.64 -28.63
CA LYS A 70 -19.81 -4.68 -28.22
C LYS A 70 -20.22 -3.63 -27.21
N THR A 71 -19.43 -3.41 -26.15
CA THR A 71 -19.90 -2.63 -25.01
C THR A 71 -18.77 -2.03 -24.18
N LYS A 72 -18.98 -0.83 -23.62
CA LYS A 72 -18.15 -0.26 -22.56
C LYS A 72 -18.94 -0.36 -21.25
N ASP A 73 -18.50 -1.22 -20.33
CA ASP A 73 -19.29 -1.57 -19.15
C ASP A 73 -18.42 -1.69 -17.88
N ILE A 74 -18.87 -1.06 -16.78
CA ILE A 74 -18.18 -1.05 -15.48
C ILE A 74 -17.84 -2.47 -15.01
N ARG A 75 -18.77 -3.41 -15.21
CA ARG A 75 -18.63 -4.79 -14.74
C ARG A 75 -17.49 -5.52 -15.44
N ILE A 76 -17.25 -5.20 -16.72
CA ILE A 76 -16.15 -5.81 -17.48
C ILE A 76 -14.80 -5.28 -16.99
N PHE A 77 -14.71 -4.00 -16.62
CA PHE A 77 -13.48 -3.47 -16.03
C PHE A 77 -13.13 -4.18 -14.72
N SER A 78 -14.11 -4.54 -13.88
CA SER A 78 -13.86 -5.37 -12.68
C SER A 78 -13.29 -6.74 -13.02
N TRP A 79 -13.84 -7.41 -14.04
CA TRP A 79 -13.32 -8.71 -14.47
C TRP A 79 -11.92 -8.61 -15.09
N LEU A 80 -11.63 -7.52 -15.81
CA LEU A 80 -10.29 -7.24 -16.29
C LEU A 80 -9.31 -6.98 -15.16
N LEU A 81 -9.67 -6.19 -14.15
CA LEU A 81 -8.82 -5.97 -12.98
C LEU A 81 -8.39 -7.30 -12.36
N GLU A 82 -9.33 -8.20 -12.10
CA GLU A 82 -9.03 -9.51 -11.53
C GLU A 82 -8.15 -10.35 -12.45
N SER A 83 -8.54 -10.52 -13.72
CA SER A 83 -7.78 -11.33 -14.67
C SER A 83 -6.36 -10.78 -14.93
N TRP A 84 -6.21 -9.46 -15.06
CA TRP A 84 -4.91 -8.83 -15.27
C TRP A 84 -4.04 -8.88 -14.00
N THR A 85 -4.64 -8.82 -12.81
CA THR A 85 -3.89 -9.07 -11.57
C THR A 85 -3.28 -10.47 -11.60
N HIS A 86 -4.09 -11.49 -11.93
CA HIS A 86 -3.62 -12.88 -11.94
C HIS A 86 -2.62 -13.18 -13.07
N LEU A 87 -2.76 -12.55 -14.23
CA LEU A 87 -1.91 -12.80 -15.40
C LEU A 87 -0.66 -11.92 -15.46
N HIS A 88 -0.74 -10.71 -14.91
CA HIS A 88 0.28 -9.66 -15.11
C HIS A 88 0.71 -8.96 -13.81
N GLY A 89 0.20 -9.38 -12.66
CA GLY A 89 0.60 -8.87 -11.34
C GLY A 89 0.35 -7.37 -11.19
N PHE A 90 1.31 -6.66 -10.60
CA PHE A 90 1.19 -5.23 -10.29
C PHE A 90 1.01 -4.35 -11.54
N GLU A 91 1.64 -4.73 -12.66
CA GLU A 91 1.46 -4.03 -13.95
C GLU A 91 0.01 -4.15 -14.43
N GLY A 92 -0.59 -5.34 -14.29
CA GLY A 92 -1.98 -5.57 -14.60
C GLY A 92 -2.93 -4.70 -13.79
N VAL A 93 -2.69 -4.57 -12.48
CA VAL A 93 -3.47 -3.69 -11.60
C VAL A 93 -3.36 -2.23 -12.03
N SER A 94 -2.13 -1.74 -12.24
CA SER A 94 -1.88 -0.36 -12.69
C SER A 94 -2.63 -0.06 -13.99
N LYS A 95 -2.53 -0.96 -14.97
CA LYS A 95 -3.17 -0.79 -16.28
C LYS A 95 -4.69 -0.92 -16.23
N ALA A 96 -5.24 -1.76 -15.36
CA ALA A 96 -6.68 -1.86 -15.16
C ALA A 96 -7.27 -0.58 -14.53
N LEU A 97 -6.57 -0.01 -13.54
CA LEU A 97 -6.94 1.28 -12.94
C LEU A 97 -6.87 2.41 -13.96
N GLU A 98 -5.80 2.46 -14.76
CA GLU A 98 -5.66 3.44 -15.85
C GLU A 98 -6.79 3.31 -16.88
N LEU A 99 -7.14 2.09 -17.28
CA LEU A 99 -8.21 1.83 -18.24
C LEU A 99 -9.57 2.29 -17.70
N LEU A 100 -9.88 1.95 -16.44
CA LEU A 100 -11.14 2.35 -15.81
C LEU A 100 -11.22 3.87 -15.71
N GLN A 101 -10.20 4.54 -15.17
CA GLN A 101 -10.26 6.00 -14.94
C GLN A 101 -10.37 6.79 -16.25
N ARG A 102 -9.66 6.37 -17.32
CA ARG A 102 -9.80 6.98 -18.66
C ARG A 102 -11.18 6.70 -19.26
N SER A 103 -11.69 5.47 -19.14
CA SER A 103 -13.03 5.13 -19.65
C SER A 103 -14.14 5.90 -18.94
N LEU A 104 -14.03 6.09 -17.62
CA LEU A 104 -14.96 6.91 -16.85
C LEU A 104 -14.89 8.37 -17.29
N ALA A 105 -13.69 8.94 -17.45
CA ALA A 105 -13.51 10.32 -17.88
C ALA A 105 -14.11 10.57 -19.28
N ASP A 106 -13.86 9.67 -20.23
CA ASP A 106 -14.24 9.86 -21.64
C ASP A 106 -15.73 9.54 -21.89
N TYR A 107 -16.29 8.57 -21.16
CA TYR A 107 -17.58 7.98 -21.51
C TYR A 107 -18.63 7.98 -20.39
N TRP A 108 -18.41 8.70 -19.29
CA TRP A 108 -19.26 8.67 -18.09
C TRP A 108 -20.75 8.50 -18.40
N MET A 109 -21.37 9.43 -19.12
CA MET A 109 -22.83 9.39 -19.34
C MET A 109 -23.33 8.17 -20.14
N GLN A 110 -22.51 7.61 -21.03
CA GLN A 110 -22.94 6.57 -21.98
C GLN A 110 -22.55 5.15 -21.53
N LEU A 111 -21.63 5.04 -20.58
CA LEU A 111 -21.06 3.79 -20.10
C LEU A 111 -22.14 2.89 -19.47
N HIS A 112 -22.02 1.58 -19.60
CA HIS A 112 -23.00 0.63 -19.06
C HIS A 112 -22.66 0.20 -17.62
N PRO A 113 -23.66 0.04 -16.73
CA PRO A 113 -25.06 0.39 -16.94
C PRO A 113 -25.25 1.91 -17.02
N GLN A 114 -26.18 2.35 -17.86
CA GLN A 114 -26.49 3.77 -18.04
C GLN A 114 -27.16 4.34 -16.79
N ILE A 115 -27.00 5.64 -16.57
CA ILE A 115 -27.68 6.36 -15.49
C ILE A 115 -29.15 6.52 -15.89
N GLU A 116 -30.05 6.05 -15.03
CA GLU A 116 -31.50 6.19 -15.22
C GLU A 116 -32.03 7.24 -14.23
N GLU A 117 -32.80 8.22 -14.71
CA GLU A 117 -33.45 9.24 -13.85
C GLU A 117 -32.50 9.96 -12.87
N ASP A 118 -31.24 10.20 -13.27
CA ASP A 118 -30.17 10.79 -12.44
C ASP A 118 -29.79 9.95 -11.20
N ASP A 119 -30.19 8.67 -11.15
CA ASP A 119 -29.82 7.72 -10.09
C ASP A 119 -28.43 7.10 -10.34
N LEU A 120 -27.50 7.38 -9.43
CA LEU A 120 -26.12 6.89 -9.47
C LEU A 120 -25.91 5.57 -8.69
N ASP A 121 -26.90 5.10 -7.94
CA ASP A 121 -26.75 4.03 -6.94
C ASP A 121 -26.14 2.76 -7.54
N GLN A 122 -26.63 2.36 -8.73
CA GLN A 122 -26.13 1.15 -9.39
C GLN A 122 -24.63 1.29 -9.75
N ARG A 123 -24.22 2.44 -10.29
CA ARG A 123 -22.82 2.68 -10.66
C ARG A 123 -21.93 2.81 -9.43
N ILE A 124 -22.41 3.51 -8.40
CA ILE A 124 -21.72 3.63 -7.13
C ILE A 124 -21.48 2.24 -6.54
N GLY A 125 -22.50 1.38 -6.49
CA GLY A 125 -22.34 0.01 -6.00
C GLY A 125 -21.32 -0.82 -6.79
N LEU A 126 -21.33 -0.71 -8.12
CA LEU A 126 -20.36 -1.41 -8.98
C LEU A 126 -18.93 -0.89 -8.79
N LEU A 127 -18.74 0.43 -8.70
CA LEU A 127 -17.44 1.06 -8.51
C LEU A 127 -16.91 0.82 -7.11
N GLN A 128 -17.76 0.88 -6.09
CA GLN A 128 -17.41 0.42 -4.74
C GLN A 128 -16.97 -1.03 -4.77
N GLY A 129 -17.72 -1.92 -5.43
CA GLY A 129 -17.31 -3.31 -5.61
C GLY A 129 -15.93 -3.45 -6.24
N TYR A 130 -15.66 -2.73 -7.34
CA TYR A 130 -14.35 -2.68 -7.99
C TYR A 130 -13.24 -2.26 -7.01
N ILE A 131 -13.45 -1.16 -6.29
CA ILE A 131 -12.50 -0.58 -5.34
C ILE A 131 -12.16 -1.56 -4.20
N HIS A 132 -13.17 -2.24 -3.65
CA HIS A 132 -12.98 -3.16 -2.53
C HIS A 132 -12.22 -4.45 -2.92
N LEU A 133 -12.14 -4.79 -4.21
CA LEU A 133 -11.31 -5.90 -4.68
C LEU A 133 -9.81 -5.58 -4.58
N LEU A 134 -9.45 -4.30 -4.71
CA LEU A 134 -8.07 -3.86 -4.94
C LEU A 134 -7.07 -4.32 -3.86
N PRO A 135 -7.33 -4.16 -2.54
CA PRO A 135 -6.37 -4.58 -1.52
C PRO A 135 -6.10 -6.09 -1.54
N ASN A 136 -7.15 -6.90 -1.68
CA ASN A 136 -7.03 -8.36 -1.68
C ASN A 136 -6.30 -8.85 -2.93
N LEU A 137 -6.59 -8.25 -4.09
CA LEU A 137 -5.89 -8.54 -5.34
C LEU A 137 -4.41 -8.17 -5.25
N LEU A 138 -4.06 -7.00 -4.70
CA LEU A 138 -2.66 -6.62 -4.52
C LEU A 138 -1.91 -7.59 -3.60
N LYS A 139 -2.57 -8.09 -2.55
CA LYS A 139 -1.98 -9.06 -1.63
C LYS A 139 -1.83 -10.46 -2.22
N SER A 140 -2.62 -10.81 -3.24
CA SER A 140 -2.56 -12.10 -3.92
C SER A 140 -1.51 -12.18 -5.01
N ILE A 141 -0.88 -11.06 -5.39
CA ILE A 141 0.19 -11.03 -6.38
C ILE A 141 1.44 -11.74 -5.82
N PRO A 142 2.06 -12.64 -6.59
CA PRO A 142 3.35 -13.20 -6.23
C PRO A 142 4.45 -12.14 -6.12
N ILE A 143 5.19 -12.17 -5.01
CA ILE A 143 6.27 -11.21 -4.71
C ILE A 143 7.67 -11.82 -4.84
N VAL A 144 7.76 -13.11 -5.17
CA VAL A 144 9.01 -13.85 -5.42
C VAL A 144 8.91 -14.67 -6.71
N SER A 145 10.05 -14.93 -7.34
CA SER A 145 10.14 -15.69 -8.60
C SER A 145 10.54 -17.16 -8.33
N MET A 146 9.59 -18.00 -7.91
CA MET A 146 9.79 -19.44 -7.67
C MET A 146 8.59 -20.29 -8.10
N GLN A 147 8.76 -21.62 -8.17
CA GLN A 147 7.71 -22.57 -8.55
C GLN A 147 6.48 -22.52 -7.62
N HIS A 148 6.70 -22.30 -6.32
CA HIS A 148 5.65 -21.93 -5.37
C HIS A 148 5.82 -20.45 -5.05
N ALA A 149 5.02 -19.62 -5.71
CA ALA A 149 5.19 -18.18 -5.66
C ALA A 149 4.47 -17.63 -4.42
N PHE A 150 5.25 -17.20 -3.41
CA PHE A 150 4.71 -16.57 -2.21
C PHE A 150 4.11 -15.20 -2.52
N THR A 151 3.03 -14.87 -1.82
CA THR A 151 2.30 -13.59 -1.93
C THR A 151 2.37 -12.83 -0.62
N LEU A 152 1.90 -11.58 -0.60
CA LEU A 152 1.84 -10.80 0.63
C LEU A 152 0.86 -11.41 1.65
N THR A 153 -0.25 -12.02 1.20
CA THR A 153 -1.17 -12.75 2.09
C THR A 153 -0.46 -13.86 2.86
N HIS A 154 0.42 -14.63 2.18
CA HIS A 154 1.22 -15.66 2.83
C HIS A 154 2.15 -15.06 3.87
N TYR A 155 2.86 -13.98 3.50
CA TYR A 155 3.75 -13.27 4.41
C TYR A 155 3.05 -12.74 5.66
N GLU A 156 1.91 -12.08 5.51
CA GLU A 156 1.11 -11.57 6.63
C GLU A 156 0.62 -12.71 7.55
N SER A 157 0.20 -13.83 6.96
CA SER A 157 -0.24 -15.02 7.71
C SER A 157 0.90 -15.61 8.54
N MET A 158 2.10 -15.75 7.95
CA MET A 158 3.29 -16.22 8.65
C MET A 158 3.68 -15.30 9.81
N LEU A 159 3.68 -13.98 9.60
CA LEU A 159 3.95 -13.00 10.66
C LEU A 159 2.89 -13.04 11.77
N HIS A 160 1.62 -13.17 11.43
CA HIS A 160 0.54 -13.24 12.42
C HIS A 160 0.73 -14.45 13.34
N GLN A 161 1.00 -15.62 12.77
CA GLN A 161 1.26 -16.84 13.53
C GLN A 161 2.50 -16.73 14.42
N GLN A 162 3.59 -16.15 13.90
CA GLN A 162 4.80 -15.89 14.70
C GLN A 162 4.49 -15.01 15.92
N ASN A 163 3.72 -13.93 15.72
CA ASN A 163 3.32 -13.03 16.80
C ASN A 163 2.41 -13.72 17.84
N LEU A 164 1.54 -14.65 17.43
CA LEU A 164 0.72 -15.43 18.36
C LEU A 164 1.59 -16.34 19.25
N LYS A 165 2.62 -16.99 18.68
CA LYS A 165 3.57 -17.82 19.45
C LYS A 165 4.35 -17.01 20.50
N LEU A 166 4.85 -15.83 20.11
CA LEU A 166 5.55 -14.94 21.04
C LEU A 166 4.66 -14.51 22.21
N LYS A 167 3.35 -14.38 22.00
CA LYS A 167 2.37 -14.06 23.04
C LYS A 167 1.97 -15.25 23.92
N SER A 168 1.99 -16.47 23.39
CA SER A 168 1.58 -17.67 24.14
C SER A 168 2.67 -18.24 25.05
N GLY A 169 3.90 -17.70 25.00
CA GLY A 169 5.00 -18.08 25.90
C GLY A 169 5.45 -19.54 25.80
N THR A 170 5.04 -20.25 24.74
CA THR A 170 5.34 -21.67 24.56
C THR A 170 6.71 -21.82 23.89
N GLU A 171 7.78 -21.61 24.67
CA GLU A 171 9.14 -21.99 24.29
C GLU A 171 9.29 -23.52 24.38
N SER A 172 8.60 -24.25 23.50
CA SER A 172 8.89 -25.68 23.33
C SER A 172 10.16 -25.80 22.49
N GLU A 173 11.20 -26.48 22.99
CA GLU A 173 12.49 -26.72 22.32
C GLU A 173 12.39 -27.44 20.95
N GLU A 174 11.19 -27.90 20.55
CA GLU A 174 10.88 -28.40 19.19
C GLU A 174 10.71 -27.26 18.14
N SER A 175 11.06 -26.03 18.51
CA SER A 175 10.79 -24.77 17.80
C SER A 175 11.31 -24.68 16.35
N TYR A 176 12.33 -25.44 15.98
CA TYR A 176 12.89 -25.44 14.61
C TYR A 176 12.15 -26.36 13.63
N ALA A 177 11.24 -27.23 14.11
CA ALA A 177 10.58 -28.26 13.29
C ALA A 177 9.08 -28.05 13.12
N THR A 178 8.57 -26.82 13.29
CA THR A 178 7.16 -26.52 12.95
C THR A 178 7.03 -26.16 11.47
N PRO A 179 6.03 -26.67 10.73
CA PRO A 179 5.86 -26.41 9.29
C PRO A 179 5.92 -24.92 8.90
N PHE A 180 5.48 -24.02 9.79
CA PHE A 180 5.43 -22.58 9.52
C PHE A 180 6.76 -21.84 9.65
N ALA A 181 7.67 -22.30 10.53
CA ALA A 181 9.02 -21.72 10.59
C ALA A 181 9.77 -22.04 9.30
N TYR A 182 9.54 -23.26 8.78
CA TYR A 182 10.02 -23.70 7.49
C TYR A 182 9.43 -22.88 6.33
N ASP A 183 8.17 -22.44 6.41
CA ASP A 183 7.56 -21.58 5.38
C ASP A 183 8.17 -20.17 5.33
N LEU A 184 8.50 -19.57 6.48
CA LEU A 184 9.13 -18.24 6.52
C LEU A 184 10.57 -18.29 6.00
N GLU A 185 11.34 -19.31 6.37
CA GLU A 185 12.70 -19.51 5.85
C GLU A 185 12.69 -19.76 4.34
N GLN A 186 11.75 -20.57 3.84
CA GLN A 186 11.54 -20.76 2.40
C GLN A 186 11.17 -19.45 1.70
N PHE A 187 10.31 -18.62 2.30
CA PHE A 187 9.99 -17.30 1.77
C PHE A 187 11.24 -16.42 1.67
N GLU A 188 12.04 -16.34 2.73
CA GLU A 188 13.26 -15.53 2.76
C GLU A 188 14.28 -16.03 1.72
N GLN A 189 14.43 -17.35 1.57
CA GLN A 189 15.28 -17.96 0.56
C GLN A 189 14.75 -17.66 -0.86
N ALA A 190 13.45 -17.77 -1.09
CA ALA A 190 12.82 -17.45 -2.37
C ALA A 190 12.99 -15.97 -2.72
N LEU A 191 12.85 -15.07 -1.74
CA LEU A 191 13.09 -13.64 -1.90
C LEU A 191 14.56 -13.34 -2.18
N PHE A 192 15.50 -14.02 -1.50
CA PHE A 192 16.93 -13.87 -1.75
C PHE A 192 17.31 -14.30 -3.18
N ASN A 193 16.73 -15.40 -3.66
CA ASN A 193 16.95 -15.92 -5.01
C ASN A 193 16.23 -15.12 -6.10
N THR A 194 15.24 -14.29 -5.73
CA THR A 194 14.59 -13.36 -6.67
C THR A 194 15.54 -12.20 -6.95
N SER A 195 15.89 -11.99 -8.23
CA SER A 195 16.87 -10.94 -8.58
C SER A 195 16.45 -9.54 -8.10
N LYS A 196 17.42 -8.70 -7.74
CA LYS A 196 17.16 -7.32 -7.30
C LYS A 196 16.47 -6.47 -8.36
N SER A 197 16.74 -6.72 -9.64
CA SER A 197 16.05 -6.07 -10.75
C SER A 197 14.55 -6.39 -10.74
N ILE A 198 14.16 -7.64 -10.50
CA ILE A 198 12.75 -8.04 -10.45
C ILE A 198 12.07 -7.44 -9.20
N GLN A 199 12.73 -7.49 -8.04
CA GLN A 199 12.23 -6.86 -6.81
C GLN A 199 11.96 -5.35 -7.03
N TYR A 200 12.91 -4.66 -7.66
CA TYR A 200 12.79 -3.24 -8.00
C TYR A 200 11.64 -2.98 -8.98
N GLN A 201 11.56 -3.73 -10.07
CA GLN A 201 10.49 -3.59 -11.07
C GLN A 201 9.10 -3.86 -10.45
N ASN A 202 8.97 -4.88 -9.61
CA ASN A 202 7.72 -5.16 -8.90
C ASN A 202 7.32 -3.99 -8.00
N TYR A 203 8.27 -3.43 -7.25
CA TYR A 203 8.01 -2.29 -6.39
C TYR A 203 7.62 -1.03 -7.18
N GLN A 204 8.30 -0.74 -8.30
CA GLN A 204 7.93 0.37 -9.20
C GLN A 204 6.52 0.20 -9.75
N LYS A 205 6.19 -0.97 -10.29
CA LYS A 205 4.85 -1.27 -10.81
C LYS A 205 3.76 -1.14 -9.74
N PHE A 206 4.07 -1.50 -8.49
CA PHE A 206 3.18 -1.26 -7.36
C PHE A 206 2.99 0.24 -7.09
N CYS A 207 4.06 1.03 -7.10
CA CYS A 207 3.96 2.49 -6.98
C CYS A 207 3.17 3.11 -8.13
N ASP A 208 3.31 2.60 -9.36
CA ASP A 208 2.50 3.03 -10.50
C ASP A 208 1.01 2.72 -10.29
N ALA A 209 0.68 1.57 -9.69
CA ALA A 209 -0.70 1.26 -9.30
C ALA A 209 -1.24 2.25 -8.25
N LEU A 210 -0.42 2.67 -7.27
CA LEU A 210 -0.81 3.71 -6.31
C LEU A 210 -1.04 5.07 -6.98
N ASN A 211 -0.23 5.43 -7.97
CA ASN A 211 -0.44 6.65 -8.75
C ASN A 211 -1.77 6.60 -9.53
N GLN A 212 -2.05 5.48 -10.21
CA GLN A 212 -3.31 5.29 -10.92
C GLN A 212 -4.52 5.25 -9.97
N TRP A 213 -4.34 4.73 -8.75
CA TRP A 213 -5.35 4.80 -7.70
C TRP A 213 -5.70 6.25 -7.33
N GLN A 214 -4.72 7.13 -7.15
CA GLN A 214 -5.00 8.56 -6.89
C GLN A 214 -5.75 9.22 -8.07
N LEU A 215 -5.36 8.91 -9.30
CA LEU A 215 -6.06 9.43 -10.49
C LEU A 215 -7.52 8.96 -10.54
N LEU A 216 -7.76 7.68 -10.28
CA LEU A 216 -9.12 7.14 -10.22
C LEU A 216 -9.97 7.85 -9.16
N LYS A 217 -9.43 8.08 -7.95
CA LYS A 217 -10.14 8.84 -6.90
C LYS A 217 -10.53 10.24 -7.37
N ASN A 218 -9.60 10.97 -7.96
CA ASN A 218 -9.87 12.32 -8.48
C ASN A 218 -10.97 12.32 -9.55
N ILE A 219 -10.97 11.33 -10.45
CA ILE A 219 -12.02 11.18 -11.47
C ILE A 219 -13.37 10.89 -10.81
N LEU A 220 -13.43 9.97 -9.84
CA LEU A 220 -14.67 9.63 -9.14
C LEU A 220 -15.22 10.82 -8.34
N ASP A 221 -14.38 11.54 -7.60
CA ASP A 221 -14.77 12.75 -6.87
C ASP A 221 -15.33 13.81 -7.83
N SER A 222 -14.70 13.99 -9.00
CA SER A 222 -15.17 14.95 -10.01
C SER A 222 -16.50 14.55 -10.66
N LEU A 223 -16.77 13.24 -10.82
CA LEU A 223 -17.97 12.74 -11.51
C LEU A 223 -19.16 12.60 -10.58
N MET A 224 -18.94 12.28 -9.30
CA MET A 224 -19.99 11.97 -8.32
C MET A 224 -20.19 13.05 -7.26
N GLY A 225 -19.23 13.97 -7.07
CA GLY A 225 -19.34 15.03 -6.07
C GLY A 225 -19.57 14.49 -4.67
N LEU A 226 -20.70 14.84 -4.06
CA LEU A 226 -21.06 14.42 -2.70
C LEU A 226 -21.42 12.93 -2.60
N ASP A 227 -21.78 12.29 -3.72
CA ASP A 227 -22.13 10.88 -3.79
C ASP A 227 -20.91 9.96 -3.97
N ALA A 228 -19.70 10.55 -4.08
CA ALA A 228 -18.46 9.79 -4.19
C ALA A 228 -18.22 8.90 -2.95
N PRO A 229 -17.77 7.64 -3.14
CA PRO A 229 -17.52 6.75 -2.02
C PRO A 229 -16.31 7.20 -1.18
N SER A 230 -16.34 6.91 0.12
CA SER A 230 -15.16 7.12 0.97
C SER A 230 -14.03 6.15 0.60
N PHE A 231 -12.83 6.69 0.41
CA PHE A 231 -11.64 5.92 0.08
C PHE A 231 -10.76 5.57 1.29
N ALA A 232 -11.04 6.12 2.47
CA ALA A 232 -10.14 6.09 3.63
C ALA A 232 -9.75 4.66 4.08
N SER A 233 -10.71 3.73 4.08
CA SER A 233 -10.45 2.31 4.44
C SER A 233 -9.50 1.64 3.45
N ILE A 234 -9.63 1.96 2.16
CA ILE A 234 -8.81 1.40 1.09
C ILE A 234 -7.42 2.04 1.13
N ASP A 235 -7.34 3.36 1.28
CA ASP A 235 -6.08 4.08 1.44
C ASP A 235 -5.24 3.52 2.60
N SER A 236 -5.84 3.28 3.76
CA SER A 236 -5.14 2.68 4.92
C SER A 236 -4.61 1.26 4.64
N GLN A 237 -5.39 0.44 3.92
CA GLN A 237 -4.95 -0.90 3.52
C GLN A 237 -3.82 -0.84 2.48
N LEU A 238 -3.91 0.05 1.50
CA LEU A 238 -2.87 0.26 0.49
C LEU A 238 -1.58 0.81 1.10
N GLU A 239 -1.67 1.69 2.09
CA GLU A 239 -0.52 2.17 2.87
C GLU A 239 0.14 1.02 3.63
N THR A 240 -0.64 0.15 4.26
CA THR A 240 -0.11 -1.05 4.95
C THR A 240 0.62 -1.99 3.98
N ILE A 241 0.03 -2.23 2.81
CA ILE A 241 0.64 -3.02 1.73
C ILE A 241 1.94 -2.35 1.27
N HIS A 242 1.93 -1.02 1.08
CA HIS A 242 3.09 -0.25 0.65
C HIS A 242 4.24 -0.36 1.63
N LEU A 243 3.99 -0.15 2.92
CA LEU A 243 5.00 -0.29 3.98
C LEU A 243 5.56 -1.72 4.05
N SER A 244 4.70 -2.74 3.89
CA SER A 244 5.13 -4.13 3.89
C SER A 244 6.03 -4.46 2.70
N LEU A 245 5.62 -4.10 1.48
CA LEU A 245 6.43 -4.30 0.27
C LEU A 245 7.73 -3.49 0.32
N LYS A 246 7.68 -2.26 0.85
CA LYS A 246 8.86 -1.41 1.06
C LYS A 246 9.88 -2.10 1.97
N LYS A 247 9.41 -2.70 3.07
CA LYS A 247 10.25 -3.48 4.01
C LYS A 247 10.80 -4.75 3.36
N ILE A 248 9.95 -5.54 2.71
CA ILE A 248 10.32 -6.83 2.07
C ILE A 248 11.41 -6.61 1.02
N TYR A 249 11.21 -5.67 0.10
CA TYR A 249 12.18 -5.40 -0.96
C TYR A 249 13.36 -4.52 -0.51
N LYS A 250 13.34 -4.00 0.72
CA LYS A 250 14.30 -3.02 1.25
C LYS A 250 14.44 -1.82 0.31
N ALA A 251 13.30 -1.23 -0.06
CA ALA A 251 13.25 -0.32 -1.20
C ALA A 251 14.03 1.00 -1.01
N ASP A 252 14.35 1.39 0.22
CA ASP A 252 15.23 2.54 0.50
C ASP A 252 16.66 2.34 -0.04
N ALA A 253 17.08 1.10 -0.31
CA ALA A 253 18.37 0.82 -0.95
C ALA A 253 18.36 1.07 -2.47
N PHE A 254 17.18 1.12 -3.09
CA PHE A 254 17.05 1.32 -4.54
C PHE A 254 17.32 2.77 -4.95
N THR A 255 16.88 3.73 -4.14
CA THR A 255 17.13 5.17 -4.36
C THR A 255 18.62 5.52 -4.23
N ASN A 256 19.34 4.89 -3.31
CA ASN A 256 20.77 5.08 -3.14
C ASN A 256 21.60 4.51 -4.31
N SER A 257 21.11 3.46 -4.98
CA SER A 257 21.80 2.85 -6.12
C SER A 257 21.67 3.68 -7.41
N ALA A 258 20.54 4.37 -7.60
CA ALA A 258 20.35 5.30 -8.72
C ALA A 258 21.24 6.55 -8.59
N SER A 259 21.41 7.09 -7.37
CA SER A 259 22.33 8.22 -7.13
C SER A 259 23.81 7.87 -7.33
N MET A 260 24.22 6.60 -7.16
CA MET A 260 25.60 6.18 -7.44
C MET A 260 25.90 5.98 -8.94
N LEU A 261 24.89 5.70 -9.77
CA LEU A 261 25.05 5.59 -11.24
C LEU A 261 25.06 6.96 -11.93
N SER A 262 24.45 7.99 -11.33
CA SER A 262 24.53 9.37 -11.83
C SER A 262 25.84 10.07 -11.46
N ALA A 263 26.61 9.55 -10.50
CA ALA A 263 27.85 10.17 -10.03
C ALA A 263 29.10 9.79 -10.86
N THR A 264 28.98 8.90 -11.85
CA THR A 264 30.11 8.46 -12.70
C THR A 264 30.15 9.11 -14.08
N SER A 265 29.35 10.14 -14.32
CA SER A 265 29.32 10.90 -15.59
C SER A 265 29.61 12.39 -15.37
N GLU A 266 30.73 12.72 -14.73
CA GLU A 266 31.40 14.01 -14.97
C GLU A 266 32.75 13.73 -15.64
N GLU A 267 32.66 13.44 -16.94
CA GLU A 267 33.78 13.58 -17.85
C GLU A 267 34.19 15.06 -17.93
N HIS A 268 35.43 15.28 -17.50
CA HIS A 268 36.30 16.38 -17.84
C HIS A 268 36.00 16.99 -19.23
N SER A 269 35.65 18.27 -19.24
CA SER A 269 35.87 19.14 -20.40
C SER A 269 36.60 20.40 -19.93
N PRO A 270 37.75 20.77 -20.53
CA PRO A 270 38.44 22.00 -20.21
C PRO A 270 37.78 23.16 -20.95
N GLN A 271 37.45 24.24 -20.25
CA GLN A 271 37.22 25.53 -20.89
C GLN A 271 38.09 26.62 -20.26
N PRO A 272 38.53 27.60 -21.08
CA PRO A 272 39.59 28.53 -20.74
C PRO A 272 39.05 29.68 -19.88
N HIS A 273 39.98 30.25 -19.11
CA HIS A 273 39.84 31.48 -18.37
C HIS A 273 39.06 32.58 -19.09
N GLU A 274 38.03 33.12 -18.43
CA GLU A 274 37.70 34.54 -18.54
C GLU A 274 37.18 35.08 -17.21
N LEU A 275 37.84 36.14 -16.76
CA LEU A 275 37.68 36.84 -15.50
C LEU A 275 36.40 37.67 -15.52
N LEU A 276 35.41 37.36 -14.67
CA LEU A 276 34.40 38.34 -14.26
C LEU A 276 34.11 38.20 -12.76
N VAL A 277 34.74 39.11 -12.03
CA VAL A 277 34.49 39.45 -10.63
C VAL A 277 33.07 40.01 -10.49
N THR A 278 32.26 39.47 -9.58
CA THR A 278 31.24 40.24 -8.82
C THR A 278 30.93 39.55 -7.49
N PRO A 279 30.54 40.32 -6.46
CA PRO A 279 30.98 40.07 -5.09
C PRO A 279 29.99 39.24 -4.26
N SER A 280 30.56 38.34 -3.48
CA SER A 280 29.93 37.67 -2.34
C SER A 280 29.61 38.66 -1.23
N LEU A 281 28.34 38.72 -0.83
CA LEU A 281 27.93 39.22 0.48
C LEU A 281 28.24 38.17 1.57
N PRO A 282 28.68 38.58 2.77
CA PRO A 282 29.09 37.66 3.82
C PRO A 282 27.87 37.12 4.58
N SER A 283 27.49 35.87 4.35
CA SER A 283 26.65 35.14 5.30
C SER A 283 27.54 34.49 6.35
N ILE A 284 27.79 35.27 7.40
CA ILE A 284 28.25 34.77 8.70
C ILE A 284 27.07 34.03 9.32
N TYR A 285 27.03 32.71 9.18
CA TYR A 285 26.43 31.79 10.17
C TYR A 285 27.10 30.43 9.99
N ASN A 286 28.02 30.13 10.89
CA ASN A 286 28.70 28.85 10.98
C ASN A 286 27.74 27.85 11.64
N GLN A 287 26.69 27.42 10.94
CA GLN A 287 25.85 26.31 11.39
C GLN A 287 26.42 25.03 10.83
N GLN A 288 27.12 24.25 11.66
CA GLN A 288 27.47 22.89 11.29
C GLN A 288 26.17 22.08 11.15
N PRO A 289 25.89 21.49 9.97
CA PRO A 289 24.76 20.59 9.83
C PRO A 289 24.94 19.40 10.78
N PHE A 290 23.84 18.88 11.33
CA PHE A 290 23.88 17.66 12.11
C PHE A 290 24.40 16.51 11.25
N GLN A 291 25.64 16.08 11.52
CA GLN A 291 26.28 14.96 10.84
C GLN A 291 26.57 13.87 11.87
N PRO A 292 25.70 12.85 12.00
CA PRO A 292 25.88 11.81 12.99
C PRO A 292 27.14 10.99 12.67
N GLN A 293 28.11 10.97 13.59
CA GLN A 293 29.30 10.14 13.45
C GLN A 293 29.05 8.76 14.07
N PRO A 294 29.29 7.64 13.34
CA PRO A 294 28.90 6.30 13.79
C PRO A 294 29.65 5.80 15.05
N GLN A 295 30.72 6.47 15.48
CA GLN A 295 31.57 6.03 16.59
C GLN A 295 31.34 6.78 17.92
N ASN A 296 30.55 7.87 17.95
CA ASN A 296 30.35 8.68 19.15
C ASN A 296 28.87 9.02 19.40
N HIS A 297 28.09 8.05 19.89
CA HIS A 297 26.67 8.25 20.21
C HIS A 297 26.43 9.35 21.27
N LEU A 298 27.35 9.51 22.24
CA LEU A 298 27.24 10.56 23.26
C LEU A 298 27.39 11.97 22.67
N GLU A 299 28.37 12.18 21.78
CA GLU A 299 28.58 13.47 21.11
C GLU A 299 27.43 13.78 20.14
N ASN A 300 26.95 12.79 19.39
CA ASN A 300 25.78 12.95 18.52
C ASN A 300 24.53 13.33 19.32
N ARG A 301 24.31 12.69 20.48
CA ARG A 301 23.20 13.02 21.37
C ARG A 301 23.32 14.45 21.89
N GLU A 302 24.51 14.87 22.29
CA GLU A 302 24.73 16.24 22.77
C GLU A 302 24.51 17.28 21.66
N GLN A 303 24.97 17.01 20.44
CA GLN A 303 24.73 17.86 19.28
C GLN A 303 23.23 17.96 18.94
N ALA A 304 22.50 16.84 18.97
CA ALA A 304 21.05 16.81 18.74
C ALA A 304 20.29 17.62 19.81
N MET A 305 20.71 17.53 21.07
CA MET A 305 20.08 18.28 22.17
C MET A 305 20.32 19.79 22.06
N ARG A 306 21.52 20.22 21.62
CA ARG A 306 21.80 21.65 21.39
C ARG A 306 20.94 22.22 20.26
N LEU A 307 20.80 21.49 19.15
CA LEU A 307 19.92 21.90 18.05
C LEU A 307 18.44 21.97 18.49
N MET A 308 17.98 21.00 19.28
CA MET A 308 16.63 21.01 19.81
C MET A 308 16.36 22.21 20.73
N GLN A 309 17.37 22.62 21.51
CA GLN A 309 17.30 23.84 22.33
C GLN A 309 17.22 25.10 21.45
N GLU A 310 18.05 25.22 20.41
CA GLU A 310 18.00 26.36 19.48
C GLU A 310 16.64 26.48 18.78
N VAL A 311 16.06 25.36 18.36
CA VAL A 311 14.71 25.32 17.75
C VAL A 311 13.65 25.72 18.78
N SER A 312 13.75 25.22 20.01
CA SER A 312 12.84 25.59 21.10
C SER A 312 12.88 27.09 21.40
N ASP A 313 14.07 27.68 21.47
CA ASP A 313 14.27 29.10 21.76
C ASP A 313 13.70 29.97 20.62
N TYR A 314 13.88 29.54 19.36
CA TYR A 314 13.28 30.20 18.21
C TYR A 314 11.74 30.21 18.28
N PHE A 315 11.10 29.07 18.53
CA PHE A 315 9.65 29.00 18.66
C PHE A 315 9.13 29.74 19.90
N GLN A 316 9.90 29.85 20.97
CA GLN A 316 9.52 30.65 22.13
C GLN A 316 9.53 32.16 21.85
N ILE A 317 10.48 32.65 21.05
CA ILE A 317 10.57 34.07 20.68
C ILE A 317 9.51 34.43 19.64
N ASN A 318 9.28 33.55 18.65
CA ASN A 318 8.43 33.85 17.50
C ASN A 318 6.97 33.42 17.71
N GLU A 319 6.72 32.38 18.51
CA GLU A 319 5.39 31.80 18.75
C GLU A 319 5.20 31.34 20.22
N PRO A 320 5.18 32.26 21.20
CA PRO A 320 5.19 31.92 22.63
C PRO A 320 3.97 31.12 23.13
N HIS A 321 2.87 31.12 22.38
CA HIS A 321 1.65 30.36 22.69
C HIS A 321 1.44 29.15 21.77
N SER A 322 2.43 28.80 20.95
CA SER A 322 2.34 27.62 20.09
C SER A 322 2.48 26.34 20.91
N PRO A 323 1.61 25.33 20.68
CA PRO A 323 1.76 24.03 21.32
C PRO A 323 3.10 23.37 20.97
N VAL A 324 3.70 23.72 19.82
CA VAL A 324 5.02 23.23 19.41
C VAL A 324 6.12 23.70 20.36
N SER A 325 6.12 24.99 20.72
CA SER A 325 7.09 25.58 21.67
C SER A 325 7.01 24.88 23.03
N TYR A 326 5.79 24.70 23.55
CA TYR A 326 5.56 24.00 24.81
C TYR A 326 6.02 22.53 24.78
N MET A 327 5.74 21.81 23.69
CA MET A 327 6.12 20.40 23.54
C MET A 327 7.63 20.19 23.40
N LEU A 328 8.34 21.10 22.71
CA LEU A 328 9.79 21.07 22.59
C LEU A 328 10.47 21.29 23.95
N GLN A 329 10.03 22.28 24.71
CA GLN A 329 10.53 22.54 26.08
C GLN A 329 10.31 21.33 27.01
N LYS A 330 9.12 20.71 26.92
CA LYS A 330 8.79 19.52 27.72
C LYS A 330 9.66 18.32 27.35
N THR A 331 9.91 18.11 26.05
CA THR A 331 10.79 17.06 25.53
C THR A 331 12.24 17.25 26.01
N ILE A 332 12.75 18.49 25.97
CA ILE A 332 14.09 18.82 26.48
C ILE A 332 14.19 18.51 27.97
N LYS A 333 13.19 18.93 28.76
CA LYS A 333 13.13 18.65 30.21
C LYS A 333 13.16 17.15 30.50
N TRP A 334 12.37 16.35 29.77
CA TRP A 334 12.34 14.89 29.93
C TRP A 334 13.65 14.22 29.55
N SER A 335 14.35 14.72 28.53
CA SER A 335 15.64 14.15 28.10
C SER A 335 16.75 14.24 29.15
N GLN A 336 16.62 15.16 30.12
CA GLN A 336 17.59 15.42 31.18
C GLN A 336 17.21 14.73 32.50
N MET A 337 16.02 14.14 32.59
CA MET A 337 15.54 13.46 33.79
C MET A 337 15.96 11.99 33.84
N PRO A 338 16.37 11.49 35.02
CA PRO A 338 16.44 10.05 35.27
C PRO A 338 15.06 9.39 35.08
N LEU A 339 15.04 8.18 34.52
CA LEU A 339 13.81 7.45 34.16
C LEU A 339 12.79 7.36 35.31
N HIS A 340 13.24 7.17 36.54
CA HIS A 340 12.37 7.06 37.72
C HIS A 340 11.72 8.39 38.13
N GLU A 341 12.40 9.52 37.92
CA GLU A 341 11.82 10.86 38.13
C GLU A 341 10.82 11.19 37.03
N TRP A 342 11.16 10.88 35.77
CA TRP A 342 10.24 11.03 34.65
C TRP A 342 8.96 10.21 34.83
N LEU A 343 9.09 8.92 35.18
CA LEU A 343 7.94 8.05 35.47
C LEU A 343 7.06 8.65 36.57
N THR A 344 7.66 9.18 37.63
CA THR A 344 6.90 9.80 38.73
C THR A 344 6.19 11.09 38.29
N GLU A 345 6.80 11.91 37.42
CA GLU A 345 6.21 13.15 36.90
C GLU A 345 5.09 12.90 35.89
N VAL A 346 5.20 11.84 35.08
CA VAL A 346 4.16 11.43 34.11
C VAL A 346 3.01 10.68 34.79
N LEU A 347 3.29 9.87 35.82
CA LEU A 347 2.29 9.03 36.50
C LEU A 347 1.58 9.73 37.68
N LYS A 348 1.99 10.95 38.06
CA LYS A 348 1.40 11.72 39.19
C LYS A 348 -0.04 12.19 38.98
N ASN A 349 -0.58 12.07 37.77
CA ASN A 349 -2.01 12.24 37.53
C ASN A 349 -2.67 10.86 37.68
N GLU A 350 -3.48 10.69 38.73
CA GLU A 350 -4.07 9.41 39.18
C GLU A 350 -5.08 8.74 38.21
N ARG A 351 -4.77 8.61 36.91
CA ARG A 351 -5.34 7.63 35.96
C ARG A 351 -4.33 7.32 34.85
N PRO A 352 -3.40 6.38 35.03
CA PRO A 352 -2.17 6.34 34.22
C PRO A 352 -2.24 5.54 32.91
N ILE A 353 -3.34 4.85 32.57
CA ILE A 353 -3.31 3.87 31.47
C ILE A 353 -4.13 4.30 30.25
N GLU A 354 -5.16 5.12 30.41
CA GLU A 354 -6.03 5.53 29.29
C GLU A 354 -5.47 6.74 28.52
N ASN A 355 -4.96 7.76 29.21
CA ASN A 355 -4.36 8.95 28.54
C ASN A 355 -2.96 8.67 27.96
N MET A 356 -2.27 7.65 28.45
CA MET A 356 -0.95 7.23 27.94
C MET A 356 -1.06 6.61 26.53
N GLN A 357 -2.23 6.05 26.19
CA GLN A 357 -2.54 5.46 24.89
C GLN A 357 -2.85 6.50 23.82
N GLU A 358 -3.43 7.63 24.21
CA GLU A 358 -3.78 8.73 23.31
C GLU A 358 -2.57 9.65 23.02
N LEU A 359 -1.68 9.85 23.99
CA LEU A 359 -0.49 10.69 23.84
C LEU A 359 0.72 9.96 23.21
N LEU A 360 0.75 8.63 23.26
CA LEU A 360 1.77 7.78 22.62
C LEU A 360 1.25 7.00 21.38
N GLY A 361 -0.02 7.18 21.02
CA GLY A 361 -0.61 6.63 19.79
C GLY A 361 -0.76 5.11 19.74
N VAL A 362 -1.07 4.45 20.86
CA VAL A 362 -1.22 2.98 20.93
C VAL A 362 -2.66 2.60 21.28
N GLN A 363 -3.44 2.11 20.32
CA GLN A 363 -4.81 1.65 20.53
C GLN A 363 -4.86 0.24 21.14
N SER A 364 -5.65 0.09 22.22
CA SER A 364 -5.93 -1.17 22.91
C SER A 364 -7.04 -1.99 22.23
N ARG A 365 -6.78 -3.27 21.95
CA ARG A 365 -7.84 -4.26 21.67
C ARG A 365 -8.09 -5.13 22.91
N ALA A 366 -9.31 -5.04 23.41
CA ALA A 366 -9.86 -5.69 24.58
C ALA A 366 -9.80 -7.23 24.53
N HIS A 367 -9.62 -7.87 25.69
CA HIS A 367 -10.05 -9.25 25.88
C HIS A 367 -10.99 -9.36 27.07
N GLY A 368 -12.19 -9.86 26.78
CA GLY A 368 -13.24 -10.16 27.74
C GLY A 368 -12.91 -11.41 28.55
N SER A 369 -12.97 -11.23 29.87
CA SER A 369 -13.47 -12.12 30.90
C SER A 369 -13.79 -13.58 30.51
N ASN A 370 -12.96 -14.50 31.01
CA ASN A 370 -13.42 -15.81 31.48
C ASN A 370 -14.21 -15.60 32.77
N ASN A 371 -15.43 -16.13 32.83
CA ASN A 371 -16.20 -16.19 34.08
C ASN A 371 -16.54 -17.66 34.39
N GLU A 372 -15.72 -18.28 35.24
CA GLU A 372 -16.11 -19.43 36.05
C GLU A 372 -16.48 -18.91 37.44
N THR A 373 -17.72 -19.10 37.86
CA THR A 373 -18.08 -19.16 39.29
C THR A 373 -19.08 -20.28 39.52
N ASN A 374 -18.77 -21.04 40.57
CA ASN A 374 -19.27 -22.33 40.99
C ASN A 374 -20.46 -22.18 41.98
N SER A 375 -21.28 -23.23 42.09
CA SER A 375 -22.04 -23.67 43.28
C SER A 375 -23.25 -22.89 43.81
N ASP A 376 -24.37 -23.62 43.92
CA ASP A 376 -25.43 -23.66 44.94
C ASP A 376 -25.81 -22.38 45.71
N TRP A 377 -27.06 -21.91 45.53
CA TRP A 377 -28.21 -21.98 46.46
C TRP A 377 -29.40 -21.19 45.92
#